data_AF-A0A1I3B7G3-F1
#
_entry.id   AF-A0A1I3B7G3-F1
#
_cell.length_a   1.000
_cell.length_b   1.000
_cell.length_c   1.000
_cell.angle_alpha   90.00
_cell.angle_beta   90.00
_cell.angle_gamma   90.00
#
_symmetry.space_group_name_H-M   'P 1'
#
loop_
_entity.id
_entity.type
_entity.pdbx_description
1 polymer ?
#
loop_
_entity_poly.entity_id
_entity_poly.type
_entity_poly.pdbx_seq_one_letter_code
_entity_poly.pdbx_strand_id
1 'polypeptide(L)'
;MKLPTMLMAVLMIAACADAKQPWESAPVTVDTDQGPVTCQLYTDKAVLWDRATARPAGMTDDTANRVCRAEGEMRRGGSTQKPAAEAL
;
A
#
# COMPACT_ATOMS: atom_id res chain seq x y z
N MET A 1 -42.07 13.26 -5.47
CA MET A 1 -40.91 14.18 -5.48
C MET A 1 -40.19 14.12 -4.12
N LYS A 2 -39.17 13.27 -3.97
CA LYS A 2 -38.25 13.20 -2.80
C LYS A 2 -36.80 12.94 -3.28
N LEU A 3 -36.47 13.34 -4.51
CA LEU A 3 -35.12 13.21 -5.08
C LEU A 3 -34.07 14.18 -4.50
N PRO A 4 -34.37 15.43 -4.11
CA PRO A 4 -33.30 16.38 -3.77
C PRO A 4 -32.62 16.05 -2.43
N THR A 5 -33.33 15.44 -1.48
CA THR A 5 -32.81 15.14 -0.15
C THR A 5 -31.79 13.98 -0.16
N MET A 6 -31.95 13.02 -1.08
CA MET A 6 -31.04 11.88 -1.20
C MET A 6 -29.70 12.29 -1.83
N LEU A 7 -29.72 13.26 -2.76
CA LEU A 7 -28.51 13.73 -3.44
C LEU A 7 -27.56 14.49 -2.49
N MET A 8 -28.13 15.26 -1.54
CA MET A 8 -27.37 16.01 -0.55
C MET A 8 -26.59 15.08 0.41
N ALA A 9 -27.20 13.95 0.79
CA ALA A 9 -26.57 12.98 1.68
C ALA A 9 -25.35 12.29 1.04
N VAL A 10 -25.39 12.03 -0.26
CA VAL A 10 -24.28 11.41 -1.01
C VAL A 10 -23.10 12.38 -1.20
N LEU A 11 -23.37 13.68 -1.35
CA LEU A 11 -22.32 14.69 -1.49
C LEU A 11 -21.52 14.91 -0.19
N MET A 12 -22.16 14.75 0.97
CA MET A 12 -21.50 14.95 2.27
C MET A 12 -20.52 13.82 2.62
N ILE A 13 -20.78 12.58 2.18
CA ILE A 13 -19.89 11.43 2.43
C ILE A 13 -18.66 11.40 1.52
N ALA A 14 -18.71 12.04 0.35
CA ALA A 14 -17.56 12.11 -0.56
C ALA A 14 -16.43 13.01 -0.04
N ALA A 15 -16.73 13.93 0.89
CA ALA A 15 -15.74 14.83 1.49
C ALA A 15 -14.88 14.18 2.59
N CYS A 16 -15.23 12.98 3.07
CA CYS A 16 -14.50 12.26 4.10
C CYS A 16 -13.49 11.23 3.54
N ALA A 17 -13.42 11.06 2.22
CA ALA A 17 -12.42 10.19 1.62
C ALA A 17 -11.08 10.94 1.59
N ASP A 18 -10.12 10.53 2.43
CA ASP A 18 -8.73 10.99 2.40
C ASP A 18 -8.06 10.60 1.07
N ALA A 19 -8.40 11.31 0.00
CA ALA A 19 -7.92 11.07 -1.36
C ALA A 19 -6.44 11.44 -1.55
N LYS A 20 -5.78 11.97 -0.51
CA LYS A 20 -4.43 12.56 -0.60
C LYS A 20 -3.31 11.66 -0.11
N GLN A 21 -3.60 10.61 0.66
CA GLN A 21 -2.57 9.72 1.18
C GLN A 21 -2.30 8.60 0.15
N PRO A 22 -1.07 8.46 -0.37
CA PRO A 22 -0.72 7.31 -1.19
C PRO A 22 -0.71 6.06 -0.31
N TRP A 23 -1.65 5.16 -0.57
CA TRP A 23 -1.77 3.87 0.12
C TRP A 23 -0.70 2.86 -0.34
N GLU A 24 0.00 3.19 -1.43
CA GLU A 24 0.97 2.39 -2.14
C GLU A 24 2.28 3.18 -2.27
N SER A 25 3.42 2.51 -2.05
CA SER A 25 4.75 3.05 -2.31
C SER A 25 5.02 3.19 -3.81
N ALA A 26 6.10 3.89 -4.17
CA ALA A 26 6.72 3.63 -5.48
C ALA A 26 7.17 2.15 -5.57
N PRO A 27 7.20 1.53 -6.76
CA PRO A 27 7.67 0.16 -6.91
C PRO A 27 9.07 -0.04 -6.34
N VAL A 28 9.23 -1.08 -5.53
CA VAL A 28 10.49 -1.45 -4.89
C VAL A 28 11.06 -2.68 -5.55
N THR A 29 12.35 -2.71 -5.88
CA THR A 29 13.00 -3.94 -6.35
C THR A 29 13.79 -4.56 -5.21
N VAL A 30 13.55 -5.84 -4.95
CA VAL A 30 14.26 -6.66 -3.96
C VAL A 30 15.02 -7.74 -4.70
N ASP A 31 16.33 -7.77 -4.52
CA ASP A 31 17.18 -8.80 -5.12
C ASP A 31 17.12 -10.08 -4.29
N THR A 32 16.93 -11.21 -4.97
CA THR A 32 16.90 -12.55 -4.37
C THR A 32 17.80 -13.49 -5.16
N ASP A 33 18.15 -14.65 -4.58
CA ASP A 33 18.97 -15.67 -5.25
C ASP A 33 18.34 -16.21 -6.54
N GLN A 34 17.02 -16.12 -6.67
CA GLN A 34 16.28 -16.58 -7.86
C GLN A 34 16.08 -15.46 -8.91
N GLY A 35 16.58 -14.25 -8.63
CA GLY A 35 16.41 -13.06 -9.44
C GLY A 35 15.60 -11.95 -8.75
N PRO A 36 15.47 -10.77 -9.40
CA PRO A 36 14.83 -9.61 -8.80
C PRO A 36 13.30 -9.79 -8.70
N VAL A 37 12.72 -9.29 -7.60
CA VAL A 37 11.27 -9.20 -7.38
C VAL A 37 10.88 -7.72 -7.29
N THR A 38 9.93 -7.29 -8.10
CA THR A 38 9.34 -5.94 -7.97
C THR A 38 8.12 -6.01 -7.07
N CYS A 39 8.14 -5.25 -5.99
CA CYS A 39 7.14 -5.21 -4.94
C CYS A 39 6.35 -3.90 -4.98
N GLN A 40 5.04 -4.03 -4.86
CA GLN A 40 4.16 -2.96 -4.44
C GLN A 40 3.96 -3.08 -2.94
N LEU A 41 4.50 -2.12 -2.18
CA LEU A 41 4.31 -2.07 -0.74
C LEU A 41 3.17 -1.12 -0.41
N TYR A 42 2.39 -1.47 0.60
CA TYR A 42 1.34 -0.67 1.18
C TYR A 42 1.86 0.04 2.44
N THR A 43 0.97 0.71 3.16
CA THR A 43 1.31 1.37 4.42
C THR A 43 1.86 0.38 5.46
N ASP A 44 2.59 0.89 6.44
CA ASP A 44 3.14 0.11 7.56
C ASP A 44 2.07 -0.69 8.33
N LYS A 45 0.83 -0.22 8.33
CA LYS A 45 -0.35 -0.89 8.92
C LYS A 45 -0.99 -1.94 8.03
N ALA A 46 -0.56 -2.04 6.77
CA ALA A 46 -1.19 -2.88 5.74
C ALA A 46 -0.20 -3.82 5.04
N VAL A 47 0.93 -4.16 5.68
CA VAL A 47 1.96 -5.06 5.11
C VAL A 47 1.39 -6.38 4.59
N LEU A 48 0.30 -6.91 5.16
CA LEU A 48 -0.35 -8.12 4.65
C LEU A 48 -0.80 -8.01 3.17
N TRP A 49 -1.02 -6.78 2.68
CA TRP A 49 -1.41 -6.51 1.30
C TRP A 49 -0.22 -6.36 0.35
N ASP A 50 1.02 -6.32 0.86
CA ASP A 50 2.22 -6.22 0.04
C ASP A 50 2.32 -7.40 -0.93
N ARG A 51 2.59 -7.08 -2.18
CA ARG A 51 2.53 -8.06 -3.28
C ARG A 51 3.59 -7.79 -4.34
N ALA A 52 3.98 -8.86 -5.03
CA ALA A 52 4.82 -8.76 -6.20
C ALA A 52 4.00 -8.29 -7.41
N THR A 53 4.54 -7.32 -8.14
CA THR A 53 4.03 -6.88 -9.45
C THR A 53 4.85 -7.46 -10.60
N ALA A 54 6.09 -7.89 -10.32
CA ALA A 54 6.92 -8.68 -11.22
C ALA A 54 7.78 -9.67 -10.43
N ARG A 55 8.04 -10.85 -11.02
CA ARG A 55 8.89 -11.89 -10.44
C ARG A 55 9.56 -12.73 -11.52
N PRO A 56 10.63 -13.47 -11.19
CA PRO A 56 11.22 -14.45 -12.09
C PRO A 56 10.23 -15.55 -12.47
N ALA A 57 10.34 -16.08 -13.69
CA ALA A 57 9.40 -17.07 -14.22
C ALA A 57 9.30 -18.35 -13.37
N GLY A 58 10.41 -18.78 -12.75
CA GLY A 58 10.46 -19.98 -11.91
C GLY A 58 10.03 -19.78 -10.45
N MET A 59 9.74 -18.56 -10.01
CA MET A 59 9.29 -18.25 -8.65
C MET A 59 7.76 -18.28 -8.59
N THR A 60 7.13 -18.81 -7.54
CA THR A 60 5.66 -18.73 -7.43
C THR A 60 5.18 -17.36 -6.96
N ASP A 61 3.93 -16.99 -7.26
CA ASP A 61 3.34 -15.73 -6.75
C ASP A 61 3.38 -15.65 -5.23
N ASP A 62 3.04 -16.76 -4.57
CA ASP A 62 3.07 -16.86 -3.11
C ASP A 62 4.48 -16.64 -2.54
N THR A 63 5.51 -17.19 -3.19
CA THR A 63 6.90 -16.95 -2.78
C THR A 63 7.32 -15.50 -2.98
N ALA A 64 7.00 -14.90 -4.13
CA ALA A 64 7.31 -13.50 -4.41
C ALA A 64 6.56 -12.55 -3.45
N ASN A 65 5.29 -12.85 -3.13
CA ASN A 65 4.51 -12.09 -2.16
C ASN A 65 5.05 -12.21 -0.73
N ARG A 66 5.68 -13.34 -0.36
CA ARG A 66 6.40 -13.44 0.91
C ARG A 66 7.62 -12.55 0.95
N VAL A 67 8.38 -12.44 -0.15
CA VAL A 67 9.51 -11.51 -0.26
C VAL A 67 9.05 -10.08 -0.06
N CYS A 68 7.98 -9.67 -0.74
CA CYS A 68 7.45 -8.31 -0.61
C CYS A 68 6.91 -8.00 0.80
N ARG A 69 6.22 -8.96 1.43
CA ARG A 69 5.79 -8.83 2.83
C ARG A 69 6.98 -8.71 3.78
N ALA A 70 8.02 -9.53 3.59
CA ALA A 70 9.23 -9.43 4.40
C ALA A 70 9.92 -8.07 4.25
N GLU A 71 9.96 -7.49 3.05
CA GLU A 71 10.47 -6.14 2.83
C GLU A 71 9.61 -5.07 3.54
N GLY A 72 8.28 -5.18 3.47
CA GLY A 72 7.36 -4.32 4.22
C GLY A 72 7.55 -4.40 5.74
N GLU A 73 7.72 -5.61 6.27
CA GLU A 73 8.05 -5.88 7.67
C GLU A 73 9.37 -5.21 8.10
N MET A 74 10.42 -5.36 7.29
CA MET A 74 11.74 -4.75 7.53
C MET A 74 11.64 -3.23 7.58
N ARG A 75 10.92 -2.63 6.63
CA ARG A 75 10.72 -1.17 6.59
C ARG A 75 9.87 -0.68 7.75
N ARG A 76 8.86 -1.44 8.17
CA ARG A 76 8.07 -1.13 9.38
C ARG A 76 8.92 -1.11 10.65
N GLY A 77 9.89 -2.03 10.76
CA GLY A 77 10.87 -2.02 11.85
C GLY A 77 11.89 -0.89 11.77
N GLY A 78 12.18 -0.39 10.56
CA GLY A 78 13.08 0.74 10.31
C GLY A 78 12.39 2.12 10.26
N SER A 79 11.05 2.17 10.25
CA SER A 79 10.26 3.40 10.12
C SER A 79 10.05 4.07 11.48
N THR A 80 11.09 4.73 12.00
CA THR A 80 10.88 6.02 12.68
C THR A 80 10.51 7.07 11.64
N GLN A 81 9.36 6.90 10.98
CA GLN A 81 8.94 7.77 9.89
C GLN A 81 8.01 8.83 10.45
N LYS A 82 8.62 9.97 10.80
CA LYS A 82 8.10 11.32 11.08
C LYS A 82 6.72 11.40 11.77
N PRO A 83 6.65 11.80 13.06
CA PRO A 83 5.36 11.98 13.72
C PRO A 83 4.55 13.06 13.01
N ALA A 84 3.24 12.84 12.94
CA ALA A 84 2.22 13.73 12.38
C ALA A 84 2.10 15.06 13.16
N ALA A 85 3.17 15.85 13.18
CA ALA A 85 3.28 17.13 13.88
C ALA A 85 3.42 18.32 12.92
N GLU A 86 3.08 18.15 11.64
CA GLU A 86 2.93 19.24 10.66
C GLU A 86 1.49 19.32 10.13
N ALA A 87 0.53 19.18 11.03
CA ALA A 87 -0.86 19.56 10.81
C ALA A 87 -1.23 20.66 11.82
N LEU A 88 -0.77 21.87 11.54
CA LEU A 88 -1.32 23.13 12.05
C LEU A 88 -1.65 24.01 10.84
#